data_AF-A0A3D5VEN4-F1
#
_entry.id   AF-A0A3D5VEN4-F1
#
_cell.length_a   1.000
_cell.length_b   1.000
_cell.length_c   1.000
_cell.angle_alpha   90.00
_cell.angle_beta   90.00
_cell.angle_gamma   90.00
#
_symmetry.space_group_name_H-M   'P 1'
#
loop_
_entity.id
_entity.type
_entity.pdbx_description
1 polymer ?
#
loop_
_entity_poly.entity_id
_entity_poly.type
_entity_poly.pdbx_seq_one_letter_code
_entity_poly.pdbx_strand_id
1 'polypeptide(L)'
;KKWAAARGLPVWQPININSRESIAKLRSLAPDLFVVVAYGKILSKEVLSLPALGAINVHASLLPDLRGAAPVEWAIMLGYTETGVTTMFMDEGVDTGDIILQQA
;
A
#
# COMPACT_ATOMS: atom_id res chain seq x y z
N LYS A 1 -3.94 10.47 9.71
CA LYS A 1 -4.60 11.79 9.86
C LYS A 1 -3.96 12.67 10.94
N LYS A 2 -4.15 12.39 12.24
CA LYS A 2 -3.67 13.26 13.34
C LYS A 2 -2.16 13.59 13.24
N TRP A 3 -1.34 12.57 12.99
CA TRP A 3 0.12 12.70 12.88
C TRP A 3 0.57 13.69 11.80
N ALA A 4 -0.05 13.63 10.62
CA ALA A 4 0.24 14.50 9.48
C ALA A 4 -0.23 15.94 9.72
N ALA A 5 -1.44 16.12 10.24
CA ALA A 5 -2.00 17.43 10.55
C ALA A 5 -1.14 18.17 11.60
N ALA A 6 -0.65 17.47 12.62
CA ALA A 6 0.25 18.04 13.64
C ALA A 6 1.60 18.52 13.09
N ARG A 7 1.97 18.12 11.86
CA ARG A 7 3.20 18.52 11.17
C ARG A 7 2.95 19.47 10.00
N GLY A 8 1.72 19.96 9.84
CA GLY A 8 1.35 20.83 8.72
C GLY A 8 1.39 20.14 7.36
N LEU A 9 1.41 18.80 7.31
CA LEU A 9 1.37 18.07 6.06
C LEU A 9 -0.05 18.06 5.48
N PRO A 10 -0.22 18.21 4.15
CA PRO A 10 -1.52 18.09 3.52
C PRO A 10 -2.17 16.74 3.84
N VAL A 11 -3.42 16.79 4.33
CA VAL A 11 -4.23 15.60 4.56
C VAL A 11 -5.38 15.57 3.58
N TRP A 12 -5.47 14.49 2.82
CA TRP A 12 -6.55 14.25 1.88
C TRP A 12 -7.19 12.89 2.14
N GLN A 13 -8.52 12.84 2.12
CA GLN A 13 -9.31 11.65 2.47
C GLN A 13 -10.41 11.43 1.42
N PRO A 14 -10.06 11.08 0.17
CA PRO A 14 -11.06 10.85 -0.87
C PRO A 14 -11.93 9.63 -0.51
N ILE A 15 -13.22 9.73 -0.81
CA ILE A 15 -14.15 8.59 -0.67
C ILE A 15 -13.76 7.48 -1.66
N ASN A 16 -13.37 7.87 -2.88
CA ASN A 16 -12.92 7.01 -3.96
C ASN A 16 -11.62 7.55 -4.57
N ILE A 17 -10.51 6.84 -4.38
CA ILE A 17 -9.20 7.20 -4.93
C ILE A 17 -9.13 7.04 -6.45
N ASN A 18 -10.02 6.22 -7.02
CA ASN A 18 -10.10 5.93 -8.46
C ASN A 18 -11.09 6.84 -9.20
N SER A 19 -11.65 7.86 -8.55
CA SER A 19 -12.50 8.83 -9.24
C SER A 19 -11.67 9.71 -10.18
N ARG A 20 -12.28 10.22 -11.25
CA ARG A 20 -11.61 11.15 -12.18
C ARG A 20 -11.03 12.37 -11.47
N GLU A 21 -11.74 12.90 -10.48
CA GLU A 21 -11.27 14.02 -9.64
C GLU A 21 -10.03 13.64 -8.83
N SER A 22 -10.05 12.47 -8.18
CA SER A 22 -8.91 11.97 -7.41
C SER A 22 -7.68 11.74 -8.28
N ILE A 23 -7.86 11.13 -9.45
CA ILE A 23 -6.79 10.89 -10.42
C ILE A 23 -6.21 12.20 -10.94
N ALA A 24 -7.06 13.17 -11.30
CA ALA A 24 -6.60 14.48 -11.76
C ALA A 24 -5.77 15.20 -10.69
N LYS A 25 -6.21 15.15 -9.43
CA LYS A 25 -5.47 15.71 -8.29
C LYS A 25 -4.15 15.00 -8.05
N LEU A 26 -4.13 13.66 -8.02
CA LEU A 26 -2.89 12.89 -7.86
C LEU A 26 -1.90 13.20 -8.98
N ARG A 27 -2.38 13.29 -10.23
CA ARG A 27 -1.57 13.66 -11.38
C ARG A 27 -0.97 15.06 -11.24
N SER A 28 -1.72 16.03 -10.72
CA SER A 28 -1.21 17.40 -10.53
C SER A 28 -0.15 17.51 -9.43
N LEU A 29 -0.02 16.51 -8.56
CA LEU A 29 1.05 16.46 -7.56
C LEU A 29 2.39 16.01 -8.15
N ALA A 30 2.40 15.45 -9.37
CA ALA A 30 3.58 14.90 -10.03
C ALA A 30 4.44 14.00 -9.10
N PRO A 31 3.85 12.95 -8.50
CA PRO A 31 4.56 12.12 -7.55
C PRO A 31 5.64 11.28 -8.25
N ASP A 32 6.79 11.12 -7.60
CA ASP A 32 7.80 10.15 -8.05
C ASP A 32 7.43 8.73 -7.62
N LEU A 33 6.85 8.57 -6.42
CA LEU A 33 6.55 7.28 -5.79
C LEU A 33 5.29 7.39 -4.93
N PHE A 34 4.49 6.33 -4.90
CA PHE A 34 3.48 6.12 -3.85
C PHE A 34 3.98 5.14 -2.79
N VAL A 35 3.88 5.55 -1.53
CA VAL A 35 4.13 4.67 -0.37
C VAL A 35 2.79 4.38 0.29
N VAL A 36 2.37 3.12 0.23
CA VAL A 36 1.08 2.64 0.71
C VAL A 36 1.31 1.71 1.90
N VAL A 37 0.59 1.95 3.00
CA VAL A 37 0.66 1.11 4.20
C VAL A 37 -0.73 1.01 4.78
N ALA A 38 -1.30 -0.20 4.83
CA ALA A 38 -2.63 -0.48 5.38
C ALA A 38 -3.73 0.49 4.89
N TYR A 39 -3.73 0.77 3.57
CA TYR A 39 -4.73 1.65 2.96
C TYR A 39 -5.93 0.84 2.45
N GLY A 40 -7.11 1.10 3.01
CA GLY A 40 -8.31 0.29 2.77
C GLY A 40 -9.03 0.52 1.42
N LYS A 41 -8.38 1.10 0.42
CA LYS A 41 -8.95 1.27 -0.93
C LYS A 41 -8.10 0.51 -1.93
N ILE A 42 -8.77 -0.17 -2.86
CA ILE A 42 -8.11 -0.77 -4.02
C ILE A 42 -7.68 0.36 -4.96
N LEU A 43 -6.42 0.33 -5.39
CA LEU A 43 -5.88 1.26 -6.38
C LEU A 43 -6.06 0.65 -7.77
N SER A 44 -6.67 1.40 -8.70
CA SER A 44 -6.74 0.96 -10.09
C SER A 44 -5.37 1.01 -10.74
N LYS A 45 -5.20 0.28 -11.85
CA LYS A 45 -4.03 0.36 -12.73
C LYS A 45 -3.65 1.80 -13.09
N GLU A 46 -4.65 2.66 -13.34
CA GLU A 46 -4.43 4.06 -13.68
C GLU A 46 -3.82 4.85 -12.51
N VAL A 47 -4.26 4.58 -11.28
CA VAL A 47 -3.65 5.22 -10.08
C VAL A 47 -2.23 4.69 -9.87
N LEU A 48 -2.03 3.38 -9.99
CA LEU A 48 -0.73 2.73 -9.80
C LEU A 48 0.33 3.22 -10.81
N SER A 49 -0.08 3.64 -12.01
CA SER A 49 0.82 4.13 -13.06
C SER A 49 1.09 5.63 -13.04
N LEU A 50 0.48 6.39 -12.11
CA LEU A 50 0.75 7.83 -11.98
C LEU A 50 2.19 8.14 -11.56
N PRO A 51 2.75 7.53 -10.50
CA PRO A 51 4.13 7.78 -10.09
C PRO A 51 5.14 7.13 -11.03
N ALA A 52 6.21 7.86 -11.37
CA ALA A 52 7.25 7.38 -12.29
C ALA A 52 7.99 6.12 -11.79
N LEU A 53 8.15 5.97 -10.48
CA LEU A 53 8.78 4.82 -9.82
C LEU A 53 7.74 3.78 -9.35
N GLY A 54 6.46 3.97 -9.67
CA GLY A 54 5.38 3.08 -9.26
C GLY A 54 4.89 3.29 -7.83
N ALA A 55 4.22 2.27 -7.30
CA ALA A 55 3.67 2.26 -5.95
C ALA A 55 4.24 1.07 -5.17
N ILE A 56 4.63 1.31 -3.92
CA ILE A 56 5.08 0.27 -3.00
C ILE A 56 4.10 0.11 -1.84
N ASN A 57 3.95 -1.13 -1.39
CA ASN A 57 3.20 -1.49 -0.19
C ASN A 57 4.12 -2.09 0.87
N VAL A 58 3.80 -1.83 2.14
CA VAL A 58 4.37 -2.55 3.28
C VAL A 58 3.33 -3.53 3.82
N HIS A 59 3.56 -4.82 3.59
CA HIS A 59 2.68 -5.91 3.99
C HIS A 59 3.20 -6.60 5.26
N ALA A 60 2.29 -6.95 6.17
CA ALA A 60 2.62 -7.48 7.50
C ALA A 60 2.73 -9.02 7.54
N SER A 61 3.38 -9.60 6.53
CA SER A 61 3.85 -10.99 6.52
C SER A 61 5.11 -11.13 5.64
N LEU A 62 5.71 -12.31 5.67
CA LEU A 62 6.73 -12.72 4.69
C LEU A 62 6.04 -13.26 3.42
N LEU A 63 5.73 -12.38 2.46
CA LEU A 63 5.16 -12.80 1.18
C LEU A 63 6.03 -13.87 0.47
N PRO A 64 5.43 -14.79 -0.31
CA PRO A 64 4.02 -14.84 -0.71
C PRO A 64 3.06 -15.42 0.34
N ASP A 65 3.53 -15.77 1.54
CA ASP A 65 2.67 -16.27 2.61
C ASP A 65 1.75 -15.17 3.15
N LEU A 66 0.53 -15.57 3.53
CA LEU A 66 -0.46 -14.71 4.19
C LEU A 66 -0.79 -13.41 3.41
N ARG A 67 -0.92 -13.51 2.08
CA ARG A 67 -1.50 -12.43 1.25
C ARG A 67 -2.89 -12.03 1.75
N GLY A 68 -3.26 -10.78 1.50
CA GLY A 68 -4.59 -10.27 1.75
C GLY A 68 -4.78 -9.74 3.17
N ALA A 69 -6.01 -9.83 3.66
CA ALA A 69 -6.39 -9.19 4.91
C ALA A 69 -5.95 -9.99 6.14
N ALA A 70 -5.69 -9.25 7.23
CA ALA A 70 -5.40 -9.80 8.56
C ALA A 70 -4.21 -10.78 8.63
N PRO A 71 -3.05 -10.48 8.00
CA PRO A 71 -1.91 -11.41 7.98
C PRO A 71 -1.34 -11.71 9.37
N VAL A 72 -1.39 -10.74 10.30
CA VAL A 72 -0.90 -10.92 11.67
C VAL A 72 -1.78 -11.92 12.43
N GLU A 73 -3.09 -11.77 12.33
CA GLU A 73 -4.06 -12.65 12.96
C GLU A 73 -3.96 -14.07 12.41
N TRP A 74 -3.80 -14.23 11.09
CA TRP A 74 -3.62 -15.53 10.47
C TRP A 74 -2.31 -16.21 10.85
N ALA A 75 -1.20 -15.46 10.95
CA ALA A 75 0.07 -16.01 11.42
C ALA A 75 -0.09 -16.64 12.82
N ILE A 76 -0.75 -15.93 13.74
CA ILE A 76 -1.04 -16.44 15.09
C ILE A 76 -1.96 -17.66 15.03
N MET A 77 -3.06 -17.58 14.27
CA MET A 77 -4.07 -18.65 14.19
C MET A 77 -3.50 -19.95 13.63
N LEU A 78 -2.59 -19.86 12.67
CA LEU A 78 -1.95 -21.00 12.03
C LEU A 78 -0.72 -21.50 12.80
N GLY A 79 -0.36 -20.85 13.91
CA GLY A 79 0.75 -21.27 14.77
C GLY A 79 2.13 -20.97 14.17
N TYR A 80 2.25 -19.95 13.32
CA TYR A 80 3.55 -19.49 12.83
C TYR A 80 4.41 -19.04 14.02
N THR A 81 5.62 -19.58 14.12
CA THR A 81 6.62 -19.19 15.13
C THR A 81 7.45 -17.98 14.71
N GLU A 82 7.41 -17.66 13.42
CA GLU A 82 8.08 -16.52 12.78
C GLU A 82 7.15 -15.99 11.69
N THR A 83 7.11 -14.67 11.55
CA THR A 83 6.50 -13.95 10.43
C THR A 83 7.38 -12.72 10.20
N GLY A 84 6.90 -11.71 9.49
CA GLY A 84 7.71 -10.52 9.27
C GLY A 84 6.97 -9.45 8.50
N VAL A 85 7.75 -8.62 7.83
CA VAL A 85 7.28 -7.52 7.00
C VAL A 85 7.91 -7.62 5.62
N THR A 86 7.09 -7.41 4.59
CA THR A 86 7.53 -7.33 3.20
C THR A 86 7.28 -5.94 2.64
N THR A 87 8.31 -5.32 2.08
CA THR A 87 8.14 -4.20 1.15
C THR A 87 8.06 -4.76 -0.27
N MET A 88 6.99 -4.45 -1.00
CA MET A 88 6.74 -4.93 -2.35
C MET A 88 6.30 -3.81 -3.28
N PHE A 89 6.52 -3.97 -4.58
CA PHE A 89 5.78 -3.22 -5.58
C PHE A 89 4.31 -3.65 -5.57
N MET A 90 3.41 -2.72 -5.89
CA MET A 90 2.00 -2.99 -6.10
C MET A 90 1.72 -3.24 -7.58
N ASP A 91 0.84 -4.20 -7.87
CA ASP A 91 0.32 -4.49 -9.20
C ASP A 91 -1.23 -4.52 -9.16
N GLU A 92 -1.87 -5.04 -10.20
CA GLU A 92 -3.34 -5.13 -10.29
C GLU A 92 -3.95 -6.21 -9.37
N GLY A 93 -3.12 -7.10 -8.81
CA GLY A 93 -3.54 -8.15 -7.89
C GLY A 93 -3.46 -7.73 -6.43
N VAL A 94 -3.93 -8.61 -5.54
CA VAL A 94 -3.88 -8.39 -4.09
C VAL A 94 -2.61 -9.01 -3.54
N ASP A 95 -1.67 -8.16 -3.13
CA ASP A 95 -0.37 -8.56 -2.56
C ASP A 95 0.44 -9.50 -3.46
N THR A 96 0.35 -9.31 -4.79
CA THR A 96 1.01 -10.16 -5.80
C THR A 96 2.26 -9.57 -6.44
N GLY A 97 2.52 -8.28 -6.24
CA GLY A 97 3.65 -7.61 -6.87
C GLY A 97 5.02 -8.01 -6.33
N ASP A 98 6.06 -7.60 -7.07
CA ASP A 98 7.43 -8.04 -6.83
C ASP A 98 7.97 -7.58 -5.47
N ILE A 99 8.62 -8.50 -4.77
CA ILE A 99 9.22 -8.25 -3.45
C ILE A 99 10.51 -7.43 -3.60
N ILE A 100 10.63 -6.36 -2.82
CA ILE A 100 11.80 -5.48 -2.77
C ILE A 100 12.70 -5.86 -1.59
N LEU A 101 12.10 -6.04 -0.41
CA LEU A 101 12.79 -6.32 0.84
C LEU A 101 11.89 -7.12 1.77
N GLN A 102 12.46 -8.07 2.51
CA GLN A 102 11.79 -8.78 3.59
C GLN A 102 12.63 -8.78 4.86
N GLN A 103 11.94 -8.74 6.00
CA GLN A 103 12.55 -8.88 7.31
C GLN A 103 11.61 -9.64 8.24
N ALA A 104 12.14 -10.66 8.91
CA ALA A 104 11.48 -11.38 10.01
C ALA A 104 11.60 -10.60 11.33
#